data_AF-A0A7X7UQU2-F1
#
_entry.id   AF-A0A7X7UQU2-F1
#
_cell.length_a   1.000
_cell.length_b   1.000
_cell.length_c   1.000
_cell.angle_alpha   90.00
_cell.angle_beta   90.00
_cell.angle_gamma   90.00
#
_symmetry.space_group_name_H-M   'P 1'
#
loop_
_entity.id
_entity.type
_entity.pdbx_description
1 polymer ?
#
loop_
_entity_poly.entity_id
_entity_poly.type
_entity_poly.pdbx_seq_one_letter_code
_entity_poly.pdbx_strand_id
1 'polypeptide(L)'
;MSIFCFNHDKDSWESSERKKILELFANHVYGVRPPETKARFEYRTVKEEKIKNITRRHVEMRYRDARMNFFLYLPEHNRPLPAFVYIMHPHQVSKYCFPEETDTSVLPLSKITGEGFAVAVLIAG
;
A
#
# COMPACT_ATOMS: atom_id res chain seq x y z
N MET A 1 27.91 27.88 -18.49
CA MET A 1 26.76 26.98 -18.73
C MET A 1 26.20 26.55 -17.39
N SER A 2 25.01 27.02 -17.04
CA SER A 2 24.16 26.40 -16.02
C SER A 2 22.94 25.89 -16.76
N ILE A 3 22.75 24.58 -16.82
CA ILE A 3 21.79 23.90 -17.72
C ILE A 3 20.39 23.82 -17.10
N PHE A 4 20.18 24.37 -15.90
CA PHE A 4 18.88 24.33 -15.24
C PHE A 4 18.47 25.73 -14.75
N CYS A 5 17.71 26.44 -15.59
CA CYS A 5 16.87 27.55 -15.13
C CYS A 5 15.59 26.93 -14.55
N PHE A 6 15.54 26.76 -13.23
CA PHE A 6 14.31 26.34 -12.56
C PHE A 6 13.34 27.53 -12.50
N ASN A 7 12.21 27.45 -13.21
CA ASN A 7 11.07 28.29 -12.87
C ASN A 7 10.48 27.75 -11.56
N HIS A 8 10.57 28.56 -10.50
CA HIS A 8 10.29 28.16 -9.12
C HIS A 8 8.80 28.15 -8.74
N ASP A 9 7.88 28.33 -9.70
CA ASP A 9 6.45 28.19 -9.41
C ASP A 9 6.01 26.72 -9.47
N LYS A 10 4.96 26.42 -8.69
CA LYS A 10 4.43 25.06 -8.51
C LYS A 10 3.94 24.44 -9.83
N ASP A 11 3.37 25.24 -10.72
CA ASP A 11 2.74 24.75 -11.93
C ASP A 11 3.78 24.36 -12.99
N SER A 12 4.87 25.13 -13.08
CA SER A 12 6.07 24.81 -13.85
C SER A 12 6.74 23.52 -13.35
N TRP A 13 6.83 23.33 -12.03
CA TRP A 13 7.36 22.09 -11.46
C TRP A 13 6.51 20.87 -11.85
N GLU A 14 5.20 20.93 -11.65
CA GLU A 14 4.29 19.81 -11.92
C GLU A 14 4.21 19.46 -13.41
N SER A 15 4.24 20.46 -14.30
CA SER A 15 4.10 20.25 -15.74
C SER A 15 5.39 19.89 -16.47
N SER A 16 6.58 20.26 -15.96
CA SER A 16 7.87 20.04 -16.62
C SER A 16 8.85 19.25 -15.76
N GLU A 17 9.35 19.85 -14.67
CA GLU A 17 10.54 19.35 -13.99
C GLU A 17 10.30 18.01 -13.28
N ARG A 18 9.12 17.83 -12.69
CA ARG A 18 8.70 16.56 -12.09
C ARG A 18 8.78 15.42 -13.11
N LYS A 19 8.34 15.64 -14.35
CA LYS A 19 8.35 14.62 -15.40
C LYS A 19 9.78 14.22 -15.78
N LYS A 20 10.67 15.19 -15.98
CA LYS A 20 12.08 14.94 -16.30
C LYS A 20 12.77 14.12 -15.22
N ILE A 21 12.54 14.45 -13.95
CA ILE A 21 13.14 13.72 -12.82
C ILE A 21 12.59 12.29 -12.74
N LEU A 22 11.28 12.09 -12.91
CA LEU A 22 10.69 10.76 -12.94
C LEU A 22 11.24 9.90 -14.08
N GLU A 23 11.47 10.49 -15.26
CA GLU A 23 12.10 9.80 -16.39
C GLU A 23 13.54 9.38 -16.07
N LEU A 24 14.33 10.23 -15.40
CA LEU A 24 15.68 9.87 -14.95
C LEU A 24 15.66 8.68 -13.99
N PHE A 25 14.77 8.70 -12.99
CA PHE A 25 14.63 7.59 -12.05
C PHE A 25 14.18 6.30 -12.73
N ALA A 26 13.25 6.39 -13.68
CA ALA A 26 12.78 5.24 -14.45
C ALA A 26 13.91 4.64 -15.30
N ASN A 27 14.70 5.47 -15.99
CA ASN A 27 15.72 4.98 -16.92
C ASN A 27 17.02 4.54 -16.24
N HIS A 28 17.33 5.05 -15.04
CA HIS A 28 18.64 4.85 -14.42
C HIS A 28 18.62 4.18 -13.04
N VAL A 29 17.47 4.11 -12.36
CA VAL A 29 17.41 3.61 -10.97
C VAL A 29 16.43 2.46 -10.81
N TYR A 30 15.15 2.67 -11.13
CA TYR A 30 14.08 1.73 -10.77
C TYR A 30 13.52 0.92 -11.95
N GLY A 31 13.91 1.26 -13.18
CA GLY A 31 13.34 0.68 -14.39
C GLY A 31 12.07 1.40 -14.87
N VAL A 32 11.77 1.24 -16.16
CA VAL A 32 10.61 1.87 -16.80
C VAL A 32 9.34 1.12 -16.38
N ARG A 33 8.38 1.84 -15.79
CA ARG A 33 7.04 1.30 -15.49
C ARG A 33 6.39 0.86 -16.80
N PRO A 34 5.98 -0.42 -16.94
CA PRO A 34 5.25 -0.87 -18.12
C PRO A 34 3.98 -0.04 -18.36
N PRO A 35 3.53 0.10 -19.62
CA PRO A 35 2.32 0.85 -19.93
C PRO A 35 1.12 0.31 -19.15
N GLU A 36 0.21 1.20 -18.77
CA GLU A 36 -1.00 0.81 -18.06
C GLU A 36 -1.79 -0.21 -18.88
N THR A 37 -2.16 -1.28 -18.22
CA THR A 37 -2.94 -2.35 -18.82
C THR A 37 -4.43 -2.09 -18.60
N LYS A 38 -5.27 -2.58 -19.52
CA LYS A 38 -6.73 -2.62 -19.31
C LYS A 38 -7.16 -3.74 -18.36
N ALA A 39 -6.26 -4.69 -18.05
CA ALA A 39 -6.55 -5.77 -17.11
C ALA A 39 -6.76 -5.17 -15.71
N ARG A 40 -7.91 -5.47 -15.11
CA ARG A 40 -8.28 -4.99 -13.79
C ARG A 40 -7.80 -5.96 -12.71
N PHE A 41 -7.52 -5.43 -11.54
CA PHE A 41 -7.35 -6.25 -10.35
C PHE A 41 -8.70 -6.83 -9.95
N GLU A 42 -8.72 -8.14 -9.71
CA GLU A 42 -9.88 -8.81 -9.13
C GLU A 42 -9.61 -9.02 -7.65
N TYR A 43 -10.59 -8.65 -6.81
CA TYR A 43 -10.49 -8.80 -5.37
C TYR A 43 -11.54 -9.78 -4.90
N ARG A 44 -11.10 -10.80 -4.15
CA ARG A 44 -11.97 -11.78 -3.53
C ARG A 44 -11.71 -11.83 -2.04
N THR A 45 -12.75 -11.65 -1.25
CA THR A 45 -12.69 -11.95 0.19
C THR A 45 -12.58 -13.46 0.38
N VAL A 46 -11.46 -13.90 0.94
CA VAL A 46 -11.20 -15.30 1.27
C VAL A 46 -11.78 -15.62 2.63
N LYS A 47 -11.58 -14.71 3.59
CA LYS A 47 -12.02 -14.87 4.97
C LYS A 47 -12.35 -13.51 5.57
N GLU A 48 -13.38 -13.47 6.41
CA GLU A 48 -13.72 -12.30 7.20
C GLU A 48 -14.04 -12.74 8.62
N GLU A 49 -13.48 -12.03 9.59
CA GLU A 49 -13.63 -12.32 11.02
C GLU A 49 -13.78 -11.02 11.79
N LYS A 50 -14.62 -11.06 12.83
CA LYS A 50 -14.82 -9.94 13.73
C LYS A 50 -14.03 -10.19 15.01
N ILE A 51 -13.10 -9.29 15.31
CA ILE A 51 -12.23 -9.34 16.48
C ILE A 51 -12.53 -8.09 17.30
N LYS A 52 -13.36 -8.23 18.34
CA LYS A 52 -13.89 -7.10 19.11
C LYS A 52 -14.59 -6.10 18.18
N ASN A 53 -14.11 -4.85 18.12
CA ASN A 53 -14.66 -3.77 17.30
C ASN A 53 -13.93 -3.61 15.95
N ILE A 54 -13.18 -4.62 15.52
CA ILE A 54 -12.40 -4.61 14.28
C ILE A 54 -12.87 -5.77 13.39
N THR A 55 -13.15 -5.46 12.14
CA THR A 55 -13.35 -6.47 11.09
C THR A 55 -12.02 -6.75 10.41
N ARG A 56 -11.52 -7.97 10.54
CA ARG A 56 -10.37 -8.48 9.81
C ARG A 56 -10.84 -9.16 8.53
N ARG A 57 -10.36 -8.70 7.39
CA ARG A 57 -10.68 -9.29 6.07
C ARG A 57 -9.41 -9.74 5.36
N HIS A 58 -9.30 -11.03 5.08
CA HIS A 58 -8.31 -11.57 4.16
C HIS A 58 -8.86 -11.47 2.74
N VAL A 59 -8.20 -10.68 1.91
CA VAL A 59 -8.53 -10.46 0.51
C VAL A 59 -7.42 -11.04 -0.35
N GLU A 60 -7.79 -11.91 -1.29
CA GLU A 60 -6.91 -12.31 -2.38
C GLU A 60 -7.09 -11.32 -3.53
N MET A 61 -6.00 -10.67 -3.93
CA MET A 61 -5.93 -9.85 -5.13
C MET A 61 -5.33 -10.67 -6.26
N ARG A 62 -6.02 -10.73 -7.39
CA ARG A 62 -5.56 -11.42 -8.60
C ARG A 62 -5.29 -10.42 -9.71
N TYR A 63 -4.20 -10.64 -10.41
CA TYR A 63 -3.84 -9.90 -11.60
C TYR A 63 -3.18 -10.85 -12.60
N ARG A 64 -3.94 -11.25 -13.62
CA ARG A 64 -3.54 -12.35 -14.53
C ARG A 64 -3.22 -13.60 -13.71
N ASP A 65 -2.02 -14.16 -13.87
CA ASP A 65 -1.55 -15.33 -13.14
C ASP A 65 -0.95 -15.00 -11.76
N ALA A 66 -0.75 -13.71 -11.47
CA ALA A 66 -0.21 -13.28 -10.19
C ALA A 66 -1.30 -13.22 -9.11
N ARG A 67 -0.95 -13.66 -7.91
CA ARG A 67 -1.81 -13.62 -6.72
C ARG A 67 -1.07 -12.94 -5.59
N MET A 68 -1.78 -12.08 -4.87
CA MET A 68 -1.26 -11.37 -3.71
C MET A 68 -2.29 -11.42 -2.59
N ASN A 69 -1.80 -11.55 -1.36
CA ASN A 69 -2.65 -11.57 -0.18
C ASN A 69 -2.61 -10.22 0.53
N PHE A 70 -3.81 -9.70 0.79
CA PHE A 70 -4.04 -8.49 1.57
C PHE A 70 -4.82 -8.83 2.83
N PHE A 71 -4.45 -8.21 3.94
CA PHE A 71 -5.19 -8.25 5.18
C PHE A 71 -5.66 -6.83 5.51
N LEU A 72 -6.98 -6.66 5.57
CA LEU A 72 -7.60 -5.40 5.95
C LEU A 72 -8.08 -5.50 7.39
N TYR A 73 -7.79 -4.47 8.18
CA TYR A 73 -8.26 -4.31 9.54
C TYR A 73 -9.08 -3.03 9.60
N LEU A 74 -10.39 -3.20 9.75
CA LEU A 74 -11.38 -2.16 9.59
C LEU A 74 -12.09 -1.95 10.94
N PRO A 75 -11.81 -0.88 11.69
CA PRO A 75 -12.59 -0.59 12.89
C PRO A 75 -14.03 -0.25 12.50
N GLU A 76 -14.98 -0.58 13.37
CA GLU A 76 -16.40 -0.27 13.15
C GLU A 76 -16.62 1.24 13.03
N HIS A 77 -17.09 1.69 11.87
CA HIS A 77 -17.42 3.10 11.65
C HIS A 77 -18.45 3.26 10.53
N ASN A 78 -19.29 4.30 10.64
CA ASN A 78 -20.32 4.64 9.65
C ASN A 78 -19.84 5.60 8.54
N ARG A 79 -18.52 5.82 8.39
CA ARG A 79 -17.95 6.74 7.38
C ARG A 79 -16.64 6.20 6.82
N PRO A 80 -16.20 6.66 5.64
CA PRO A 80 -14.88 6.33 5.12
C PRO A 80 -13.77 6.71 6.09
N LEU A 81 -12.80 5.83 6.27
CA LEU A 81 -11.68 6.02 7.20
C LEU A 81 -10.38 6.30 6.45
N PRO A 82 -9.49 7.13 7.01
CA PRO A 82 -8.10 7.15 6.57
C PRO A 82 -7.46 5.78 6.79
N ALA A 83 -6.54 5.39 5.91
CA ALA A 83 -5.94 4.07 5.94
C ALA A 83 -4.41 4.12 5.90
N PHE A 84 -3.77 3.30 6.72
CA PHE A 84 -2.36 2.97 6.58
C PHE A 84 -2.19 1.78 5.65
N VAL A 85 -1.30 1.90 4.66
CA VAL A 85 -0.91 0.79 3.79
C VAL A 85 0.49 0.35 4.17
N TYR A 86 0.64 -0.91 4.56
CA TYR A 86 1.90 -1.49 4.98
C TYR A 86 2.27 -2.66 4.08
N ILE A 87 3.46 -2.60 3.49
CA ILE A 87 4.03 -3.73 2.75
C ILE A 87 4.93 -4.49 3.71
N MET A 88 4.49 -5.68 4.10
CA MET A 88 5.20 -6.54 5.04
C MET A 88 6.10 -7.51 4.29
N HIS A 89 7.38 -7.52 4.67
CA HIS A 89 8.36 -8.45 4.11
C HIS A 89 8.13 -9.87 4.67
N PRO A 90 8.36 -10.96 3.90
CA PRO A 90 8.17 -12.34 4.37
C PRO A 90 8.88 -12.66 5.69
N HIS A 91 10.10 -12.15 5.88
CA HIS A 91 10.83 -12.32 7.13
C HIS A 91 10.10 -11.73 8.35
N GLN A 92 9.35 -10.64 8.17
CA GLN A 92 8.55 -10.06 9.26
C GLN A 92 7.31 -10.90 9.52
N VAL A 93 6.68 -11.44 8.47
CA VAL A 93 5.56 -12.38 8.61
C VAL A 93 5.97 -13.56 9.48
N SER A 94 7.12 -14.17 9.21
CA SER A 94 7.63 -15.28 10.02
C SER A 94 8.06 -14.87 11.42
N LYS A 95 8.73 -13.72 11.56
CA LYS A 95 9.27 -13.26 12.85
C LYS A 95 8.15 -12.91 13.84
N TYR A 96 7.05 -12.37 13.35
CA TYR A 96 5.93 -11.89 14.16
C TYR A 96 4.69 -12.78 14.07
N CYS A 97 4.78 -13.98 13.49
CA CYS A 97 3.65 -14.90 13.36
C CYS A 97 2.38 -14.24 12.80
N PHE A 98 2.53 -13.45 11.72
CA PHE A 98 1.40 -12.77 11.08
C PHE A 98 0.68 -13.74 10.13
N PRO A 99 -0.67 -13.74 10.04
CA PRO A 99 -1.63 -12.80 10.62
C PRO A 99 -2.20 -13.19 11.99
N GLU A 100 -1.67 -14.22 12.65
CA GLU A 100 -2.17 -14.70 13.95
C GLU A 100 -1.91 -13.67 15.06
N GLU A 101 -0.71 -13.10 15.09
CA GLU A 101 -0.33 -12.00 15.97
C GLU A 101 -0.26 -10.69 15.17
N THR A 102 -1.14 -9.75 15.52
CA THR A 102 -1.31 -8.52 14.73
C THR A 102 -0.81 -7.27 15.44
N ASP A 103 -0.61 -7.34 16.76
CA ASP A 103 -0.03 -6.25 17.55
C ASP A 103 1.45 -6.49 17.75
N THR A 104 2.26 -5.80 16.96
CA THR A 104 3.71 -5.98 16.94
C THR A 104 4.41 -4.63 17.05
N SER A 105 5.72 -4.65 17.30
CA SER A 105 6.50 -3.40 17.35
C SER A 105 6.55 -2.66 16.00
N VAL A 106 6.34 -3.38 14.88
CA VAL A 106 6.36 -2.81 13.52
C VAL A 106 4.97 -2.47 12.99
N LEU A 107 3.93 -3.12 13.56
CA LEU A 107 2.54 -2.89 13.24
C LEU A 107 1.73 -2.87 14.54
N PRO A 108 1.65 -1.72 15.24
CA PRO A 108 0.86 -1.58 16.47
C PRO A 108 -0.62 -1.40 16.11
N LEU A 109 -1.25 -2.47 15.64
CA LEU A 109 -2.60 -2.45 15.08
C LEU A 109 -3.65 -1.88 16.03
N SER A 110 -3.65 -2.25 17.31
CA SER A 110 -4.62 -1.77 18.29
C SER A 110 -4.53 -0.26 18.52
N LYS A 111 -3.33 0.30 18.49
CA LYS A 111 -3.13 1.75 18.58
C LYS A 111 -3.69 2.46 17.34
N ILE A 112 -3.33 1.96 16.16
CA ILE A 112 -3.76 2.57 14.89
C ILE A 112 -5.29 2.51 14.74
N THR A 113 -5.88 1.34 14.99
CA THR A 113 -7.33 1.15 14.89
C THR A 113 -8.08 1.84 16.01
N GLY A 114 -7.49 1.95 17.21
CA GLY A 114 -8.02 2.73 18.33
C GLY A 114 -8.11 4.23 18.07
N GLU A 115 -7.22 4.77 17.21
CA GLU A 115 -7.29 6.16 16.73
C GLU A 115 -8.26 6.35 15.55
N GLY A 116 -8.96 5.29 15.12
CA GLY A 116 -9.98 5.36 14.07
C GLY A 116 -9.43 5.20 12.65
N PHE A 117 -8.22 4.66 12.49
CA PHE A 117 -7.64 4.38 11.17
C PHE A 117 -7.90 2.94 10.74
N ALA A 118 -8.09 2.72 9.44
CA ALA A 118 -8.02 1.41 8.82
C ALA A 118 -6.55 1.01 8.56
N VAL A 119 -6.28 -0.28 8.50
CA VAL A 119 -4.94 -0.78 8.13
C VAL A 119 -5.07 -1.83 7.02
N ALA A 120 -4.30 -1.65 5.95
CA ALA A 120 -4.13 -2.63 4.89
C ALA A 120 -2.70 -3.15 4.91
N VAL A 121 -2.53 -4.46 5.09
CA VAL A 121 -1.24 -5.13 5.06
C VAL A 121 -1.15 -5.97 3.80
N LEU A 122 -0.19 -5.65 2.93
CA LEU A 122 0.19 -6.46 1.79
C LEU A 122 1.39 -7.31 2.18
N ILE A 123 1.29 -8.63 2.03
CA ILE A 123 2.45 -9.50 2.15
C ILE A 123 3.15 -9.54 0.78
N ALA A 124 4.39 -9.03 0.72
CA ALA A 124 5.20 -9.14 -0.48
C ALA A 124 5.66 -10.60 -0.61
N GLY A 125 4.98 -11.38 -1.46
CA GLY A 125 5.31 -12.78 -1.75
C GLY A 125 6.36 -12.94 -2.82
#